data_AF-A0A222FH47-F1
#
_entry.id   AF-A0A222FH47-F1
#
_cell.length_a   1.000
_cell.length_b   1.000
_cell.length_c   1.000
_cell.angle_alpha   90.00
_cell.angle_beta   90.00
_cell.angle_gamma   90.00
#
_symmetry.space_group_name_H-M   'P 1'
#
loop_
_entity.id
_entity.type
_entity.pdbx_description
1 polymer ?
#
loop_
_entity_poly.entity_id
_entity_poly.type
_entity_poly.pdbx_seq_one_letter_code
_entity_poly.pdbx_strand_id
1 'polypeptide(L)'
;MNTAPLSVLISCPQRRYQLPALIHSPSEINPTLQQCIRRYRAHAFPEQVQLQRWVMQHLASKQQQLAREQPHWTANECFVRARELLQAQAAQQQFLFGIASHVTLSVGIENGPDAYFVDVDNFAVPCPQLTALQCRDLWLRMQELRDTFAGIRI
;
A
#
# COMPACT_ATOMS: atom_id res chain seq x y z
N MET A 1 -1.51 24.76 -23.06
CA MET A 1 -1.42 23.44 -23.71
C MET A 1 -2.35 22.51 -22.94
N ASN A 2 -3.38 21.96 -23.59
CA ASN A 2 -4.22 20.92 -22.98
C ASN A 2 -3.46 19.59 -23.08
N THR A 3 -2.81 19.18 -22.00
CA THR A 3 -2.18 17.85 -21.92
C THR A 3 -3.25 16.80 -21.65
N ALA A 4 -3.23 15.71 -22.42
CA ALA A 4 -4.11 14.56 -22.18
C ALA A 4 -3.93 14.04 -20.73
N PRO A 5 -5.02 13.55 -20.09
CA PRO A 5 -4.95 12.99 -18.75
C PRO A 5 -3.93 11.85 -18.67
N LEU A 6 -3.36 11.67 -17.48
CA LEU A 6 -2.48 10.54 -17.17
C LEU A 6 -3.32 9.40 -16.59
N SER A 7 -3.38 8.29 -17.33
CA SER A 7 -3.80 6.99 -16.81
C SER A 7 -2.73 6.48 -15.84
N VAL A 8 -3.08 6.24 -14.59
CA VAL A 8 -2.17 5.74 -13.55
C VAL A 8 -2.80 4.58 -12.78
N LEU A 9 -1.95 3.70 -12.26
CA LEU A 9 -2.30 2.64 -11.32
C LEU A 9 -1.71 2.95 -9.97
N ILE A 10 -2.56 3.15 -8.97
CA ILE A 10 -2.12 3.30 -7.59
C ILE A 10 -2.28 1.95 -6.93
N SER A 11 -1.19 1.41 -6.40
CA SER A 11 -1.19 0.10 -5.76
C SER A 11 -0.66 0.15 -4.34
N CYS A 12 -1.05 -0.84 -3.52
CA CYS A 12 -0.29 -1.09 -2.29
C CYS A 12 1.10 -1.63 -2.65
N PRO A 13 2.12 -1.49 -1.77
CA PRO A 13 3.48 -1.97 -2.05
C PRO A 13 3.58 -3.44 -2.49
N GLN A 14 2.59 -4.26 -2.16
CA GLN A 14 2.51 -5.68 -2.54
C GLN A 14 1.59 -5.95 -3.74
N ARG A 15 1.13 -4.91 -4.44
CA ARG A 15 0.29 -4.93 -5.65
C ARG A 15 -1.01 -5.74 -5.58
N ARG A 16 -1.46 -6.14 -4.37
CA ARG A 16 -2.71 -6.91 -4.14
C ARG A 16 -3.96 -6.09 -4.40
N TYR A 17 -3.89 -4.78 -4.16
CA TYR A 17 -4.93 -3.83 -4.53
C TYR A 17 -4.38 -2.87 -5.54
N GLN A 18 -5.02 -2.82 -6.70
CA GLN A 18 -4.67 -1.96 -7.82
C GLN A 18 -5.87 -1.06 -8.11
N LEU A 19 -5.66 0.24 -8.01
CA LEU A 19 -6.68 1.27 -8.15
C LEU A 19 -6.33 2.12 -9.37
N PRO A 20 -6.99 1.90 -10.53
CA PRO A 20 -6.80 2.77 -11.67
C PRO A 20 -7.35 4.17 -11.33
N ALA A 21 -6.65 5.19 -11.80
CA ALA A 21 -7.05 6.59 -11.68
C ALA A 21 -6.63 7.38 -12.92
N LEU A 22 -7.33 8.48 -13.17
CA LEU A 22 -7.00 9.46 -14.19
C LEU A 22 -6.65 10.77 -13.49
N ILE A 23 -5.48 11.32 -13.78
CA ILE A 23 -5.03 12.60 -13.23
C ILE A 23 -4.94 13.60 -14.39
N HIS A 24 -5.65 14.72 -14.31
CA HIS A 24 -5.68 15.74 -15.37
C HIS A 24 -4.72 16.89 -15.12
N SER A 25 -4.27 17.06 -13.87
CA SER A 25 -3.39 18.14 -13.46
C SER A 25 -2.48 17.74 -12.29
N PRO A 26 -1.31 18.40 -12.12
CA PRO A 26 -0.46 18.17 -10.95
C PRO A 26 -1.20 18.37 -9.62
N SER A 27 -2.15 19.30 -9.55
CA SER A 27 -2.95 19.56 -8.34
C SER A 27 -3.84 18.41 -7.93
N GLU A 28 -4.19 17.49 -8.85
CA GLU A 28 -5.02 16.32 -8.57
C GLU A 28 -4.26 15.15 -7.96
N ILE A 29 -2.92 15.18 -7.95
CA ILE A 29 -2.09 14.08 -7.42
C ILE A 29 -2.41 13.82 -5.94
N ASN A 30 -2.34 14.85 -5.09
CA ASN A 30 -2.62 14.70 -3.66
C ASN A 30 -4.06 14.23 -3.39
N PRO A 31 -5.12 14.87 -3.94
CA PRO A 31 -6.49 14.38 -3.81
C PRO A 31 -6.66 12.92 -4.25
N THR A 32 -6.08 12.54 -5.38
CA THR A 32 -6.15 11.16 -5.92
C THR A 32 -5.47 10.17 -4.98
N LEU A 33 -4.24 10.47 -4.53
CA LEU A 33 -3.50 9.64 -3.58
C LEU A 33 -4.28 9.47 -2.26
N GLN A 34 -4.85 10.56 -1.73
CA GLN A 34 -5.65 10.51 -0.49
C GLN A 34 -6.91 9.67 -0.64
N GLN A 35 -7.62 9.78 -1.78
CA GLN A 35 -8.79 8.97 -2.07
C GLN A 35 -8.41 7.49 -2.18
N CYS A 36 -7.30 7.17 -2.85
CA CYS A 36 -6.79 5.81 -2.97
C CYS A 36 -6.37 5.21 -1.63
N ILE A 37 -5.65 5.97 -0.79
CA ILE A 37 -5.31 5.55 0.60
C ILE A 37 -6.59 5.26 1.39
N ARG A 38 -7.61 6.11 1.27
CA ARG A 38 -8.91 5.91 1.95
C ARG A 38 -9.59 4.63 1.48
N ARG A 39 -9.64 4.38 0.16
CA ARG A 39 -10.23 3.15 -0.41
C ARG A 39 -9.46 1.91 0.04
N TYR A 40 -8.14 1.95 -0.03
CA TYR A 40 -7.29 0.87 0.47
C TYR A 40 -7.56 0.58 1.95
N ARG A 41 -7.61 1.61 2.80
CA ARG A 41 -7.96 1.45 4.22
C ARG A 41 -9.33 0.82 4.42
N ALA A 42 -10.33 1.22 3.64
CA ALA A 42 -11.66 0.63 3.70
C ALA A 42 -11.67 -0.86 3.32
N HIS A 43 -10.86 -1.27 2.34
CA HIS A 43 -10.71 -2.68 1.94
C HIS A 43 -9.85 -3.50 2.92
N ALA A 44 -8.81 -2.89 3.50
CA ALA A 44 -7.92 -3.53 4.46
C ALA A 44 -8.54 -3.63 5.88
N PHE A 45 -9.53 -2.81 6.21
CA PHE A 45 -10.13 -2.77 7.54
C PHE A 45 -10.81 -4.10 7.95
N PRO A 46 -11.67 -4.74 7.13
CA PRO A 46 -12.22 -6.05 7.46
C PRO A 46 -11.15 -7.11 7.70
N GLU A 47 -10.10 -7.11 6.87
CA GLU A 47 -8.95 -8.01 7.00
C GLU A 47 -8.19 -7.77 8.33
N GLN A 48 -8.01 -6.51 8.72
CA GLN A 48 -7.40 -6.15 10.00
C GLN A 48 -8.27 -6.52 11.21
N VAL A 49 -9.60 -6.43 11.07
CA VAL A 49 -10.53 -6.88 12.13
C VAL A 49 -10.47 -8.40 12.28
N GLN A 50 -10.41 -9.14 11.17
CA GLN A 50 -10.22 -10.60 11.20
C GLN A 50 -8.89 -10.98 11.85
N LEU A 51 -7.80 -10.27 11.51
CA LEU A 51 -6.50 -10.42 12.14
C LEU A 51 -6.58 -10.25 13.66
N GLN A 52 -7.16 -9.13 14.10
CA GLN A 52 -7.22 -8.81 15.52
C GLN A 52 -8.06 -9.84 16.29
N ARG A 53 -9.16 -10.31 15.70
CA ARG A 53 -9.96 -11.40 16.28
C ARG A 53 -9.15 -12.68 16.41
N TRP A 54 -8.42 -13.07 15.36
CA TRP A 54 -7.58 -14.26 15.39
C TRP A 54 -6.47 -14.15 16.45
N VAL A 55 -5.78 -13.02 16.53
CA VAL A 55 -4.74 -12.76 17.54
C VAL A 55 -5.36 -12.88 18.94
N MET A 56 -6.49 -12.25 19.20
CA MET A 56 -7.15 -12.30 20.51
C MET A 56 -7.59 -13.72 20.89
N GLN A 57 -8.06 -14.53 19.93
CA GLN A 57 -8.44 -15.93 20.16
C GLN A 57 -7.24 -16.80 20.58
N HIS A 58 -6.04 -16.50 20.05
CA HIS A 58 -4.84 -17.31 20.28
C HIS A 58 -3.91 -16.74 21.37
N LEU A 59 -4.13 -15.50 21.80
CA LEU A 59 -3.23 -14.76 22.69
C LEU A 59 -3.02 -15.46 24.03
N ALA A 60 -4.09 -15.88 24.69
CA ALA A 60 -4.02 -16.53 26.00
C ALA A 60 -3.21 -17.84 25.93
N SER A 61 -3.47 -18.66 24.90
CA SER A 61 -2.75 -19.91 24.67
C SER A 61 -1.26 -19.65 24.42
N LYS A 62 -0.93 -18.68 23.55
CA LYS A 62 0.46 -18.35 23.23
C LYS A 62 1.21 -17.75 24.42
N GLN A 63 0.55 -16.92 25.23
CA GLN A 63 1.12 -16.36 26.45
C GLN A 63 1.43 -17.46 27.48
N GLN A 64 0.51 -18.42 27.67
CA GLN A 64 0.74 -19.56 28.57
C GLN A 64 1.87 -20.47 28.06
N GLN A 65 1.97 -20.68 26.75
CA GLN A 65 3.09 -21.40 26.14
C GLN A 65 4.42 -20.70 26.45
N LEU A 66 4.51 -19.39 26.19
CA LEU A 66 5.73 -18.61 26.45
C LEU A 66 6.11 -18.59 27.93
N ALA A 67 5.13 -18.52 28.85
CA ALA A 67 5.41 -18.57 30.29
C ALA A 67 6.04 -19.91 30.73
N ARG A 68 5.73 -21.01 30.02
CA ARG A 68 6.34 -22.32 30.26
C ARG A 68 7.73 -22.44 29.61
N GLU A 69 7.89 -21.92 28.40
CA GLU A 69 9.16 -21.95 27.66
C GLU A 69 10.19 -20.98 28.23
N GLN A 70 9.74 -19.84 28.76
CA GLN A 70 10.57 -18.76 29.31
C GLN A 70 10.15 -18.44 30.75
N PRO A 71 10.48 -19.31 31.73
CA PRO A 71 10.03 -19.16 33.12
C PRO A 71 10.61 -17.93 33.83
N HIS A 72 11.66 -17.31 33.27
CA HIS A 72 12.27 -16.09 33.79
C HIS A 72 11.59 -14.81 33.27
N TRP A 73 10.70 -14.91 32.28
CA TRP A 73 9.96 -13.76 31.76
C TRP A 73 8.77 -13.44 32.67
N THR A 74 8.53 -12.15 32.84
CA THR A 74 7.31 -11.66 33.50
C THR A 74 6.07 -11.94 32.63
N ALA A 75 4.90 -11.92 33.27
CA ALA A 75 3.63 -12.07 32.56
C ALA A 75 3.42 -11.01 31.46
N ASN A 76 3.93 -9.79 31.69
CA ASN A 76 3.86 -8.69 30.71
C ASN A 76 4.78 -8.94 29.51
N GLU A 77 6.01 -9.42 29.73
CA GLU A 77 6.92 -9.78 28.63
C GLU A 77 6.35 -10.92 27.79
N CYS A 78 5.77 -11.94 28.44
CA CYS A 78 5.08 -13.02 27.75
C CYS A 78 3.89 -12.52 26.94
N PHE A 79 3.11 -11.57 27.46
CA PHE A 79 1.98 -10.97 26.74
C PHE A 79 2.43 -10.19 25.50
N VAL A 80 3.42 -9.31 25.65
CA VAL A 80 3.95 -8.50 24.55
C VAL A 80 4.52 -9.41 23.46
N ARG A 81 5.36 -10.38 23.82
CA ARG A 81 5.93 -11.31 22.84
C ARG A 81 4.89 -12.24 22.22
N ALA A 82 3.91 -12.73 22.97
CA ALA A 82 2.82 -13.53 22.40
C ALA A 82 2.08 -12.75 21.32
N ARG A 83 1.78 -11.47 21.58
CA ARG A 83 1.08 -10.61 20.61
C ARG A 83 1.90 -10.40 19.35
N GLU A 84 3.18 -10.10 19.48
CA GLU A 84 4.07 -9.86 18.33
C GLU A 84 4.28 -11.12 17.50
N LEU A 85 4.48 -12.28 18.13
CA LEU A 85 4.63 -13.55 17.42
C LEU A 85 3.37 -13.94 16.66
N LEU A 86 2.19 -13.77 17.28
CA LEU A 86 0.90 -14.02 16.63
C LEU A 86 0.65 -13.05 15.46
N GLN A 87 0.99 -11.77 15.64
CA GLN A 87 0.91 -10.79 14.55
C GLN A 87 1.84 -11.14 13.38
N ALA A 88 3.09 -11.53 13.66
CA ALA A 88 4.04 -11.97 12.65
C ALA A 88 3.57 -13.25 11.94
N GLN A 89 3.06 -14.23 12.69
CA GLN A 89 2.54 -15.48 12.15
C GLN A 89 1.33 -15.23 11.24
N ALA A 90 0.40 -14.38 11.65
CA ALA A 90 -0.76 -14.07 10.83
C ALA A 90 -0.40 -13.22 9.59
N ALA A 91 0.59 -12.33 9.69
CA ALA A 91 1.15 -11.64 8.53
C ALA A 91 1.73 -12.62 7.50
N GLN A 92 2.41 -13.68 7.96
CA GLN A 92 2.95 -14.75 7.10
C GLN A 92 1.85 -15.66 6.52
N GLN A 93 0.87 -16.07 7.33
CA GLN A 93 -0.14 -17.07 6.93
C GLN A 93 -1.28 -16.50 6.09
N GLN A 94 -1.68 -15.25 6.33
CA GLN A 94 -2.86 -14.66 5.71
C GLN A 94 -2.52 -13.50 4.76
N PHE A 95 -1.22 -13.25 4.51
CA PHE A 95 -0.73 -12.08 3.76
C PHE A 95 -1.38 -10.78 4.28
N LEU A 96 -1.59 -10.70 5.60
CA LEU A 96 -2.28 -9.59 6.23
C LEU A 96 -1.30 -8.45 6.44
N PHE A 97 -1.52 -7.39 5.68
CA PHE A 97 -0.66 -6.23 5.68
C PHE A 97 -1.04 -5.31 6.83
N GLY A 98 -0.03 -4.83 7.58
CA GLY A 98 -0.20 -3.59 8.32
C GLY A 98 -0.71 -2.55 7.32
N ILE A 99 -1.77 -1.81 7.66
CA ILE A 99 -2.33 -0.74 6.81
C ILE A 99 -1.14 0.02 6.25
N ALA A 100 -0.88 -0.14 4.95
CA ALA A 100 0.28 0.45 4.33
C ALA A 100 0.21 1.95 4.59
N SER A 101 1.22 2.46 5.32
CA SER A 101 1.45 3.89 5.51
C SER A 101 1.95 4.55 4.23
N HIS A 102 2.11 3.77 3.15
CA HIS A 102 2.70 4.14 1.87
C HIS A 102 1.90 3.47 0.73
N VAL A 103 1.81 4.14 -0.42
CA VAL A 103 1.25 3.62 -1.67
C VAL A 103 2.30 3.72 -2.77
N THR A 104 2.23 2.82 -3.75
CA THR A 104 3.04 2.86 -4.98
C THR A 104 2.20 3.47 -6.11
N LEU A 105 2.83 4.25 -6.98
CA LEU A 105 2.19 4.83 -8.15
C LEU A 105 2.91 4.38 -9.42
N SER A 106 2.18 3.76 -10.34
CA SER A 106 2.67 3.26 -11.63
C SER A 106 1.96 3.99 -12.76
N VAL A 107 2.66 4.35 -13.83
CA VAL A 107 2.07 5.07 -14.98
C VAL A 107 1.51 4.06 -15.99
N GLY A 108 0.29 4.29 -16.46
CA GLY A 108 -0.35 3.54 -17.53
C GLY A 108 -0.02 4.12 -18.90
N ILE A 109 0.21 3.26 -19.88
CA ILE A 109 0.35 3.61 -21.28
C ILE A 109 -0.86 3.05 -22.02
N GLU A 110 -1.59 3.94 -22.65
CA GLU A 110 -2.78 3.60 -23.44
C GLU A 110 -2.33 3.00 -24.77
N ASN A 111 -2.19 1.67 -24.80
CA ASN A 111 -1.99 0.93 -26.03
C ASN A 111 -3.12 -0.10 -26.19
N GLY A 112 -4.14 0.30 -26.95
CA GLY A 112 -5.35 -0.49 -27.13
C GLY A 112 -6.26 -0.49 -25.90
N PRO A 113 -7.26 -1.39 -25.87
CA PRO A 113 -8.29 -1.43 -24.83
C PRO A 113 -7.76 -1.80 -23.44
N ASP A 114 -6.56 -2.38 -23.37
CA ASP A 114 -6.05 -3.04 -22.16
C ASP A 114 -5.02 -2.22 -21.36
N ALA A 115 -4.70 -0.99 -21.78
CA ALA A 115 -3.79 -0.02 -21.12
C ALA A 115 -2.76 -0.63 -20.15
N TYR A 116 -1.51 -0.80 -20.59
CA TYR A 116 -0.49 -1.48 -19.78
C TYR A 116 0.19 -0.52 -18.79
N PHE A 117 0.41 -0.97 -17.55
CA PHE A 117 1.03 -0.17 -16.49
C PHE A 117 2.51 -0.50 -16.33
N VAL A 118 3.37 0.52 -16.37
CA VAL A 118 4.81 0.38 -16.11
C VAL A 118 5.05 0.78 -14.66
N ASP A 119 5.46 -0.19 -13.85
CA ASP A 119 5.87 0.07 -12.47
C ASP A 119 7.31 0.58 -12.45
N VAL A 120 7.45 1.88 -12.64
CA VAL A 120 8.74 2.57 -12.53
C VAL A 120 8.90 2.98 -11.07
N ASP A 121 9.54 2.09 -10.30
CA ASP A 121 9.95 2.30 -8.92
C ASP A 121 8.84 2.48 -7.88
N ASN A 122 8.99 1.78 -6.76
CA ASN A 122 8.17 1.95 -5.56
C ASN A 122 8.41 3.34 -4.96
N PHE A 123 7.74 4.38 -5.48
CA PHE A 123 7.64 5.65 -4.78
C PHE A 123 6.78 5.42 -3.55
N ALA A 124 7.38 4.92 -2.47
CA ALA A 124 6.72 4.83 -1.19
C ALA A 124 6.38 6.26 -0.76
N VAL A 125 5.16 6.72 -1.05
CA VAL A 125 4.73 8.06 -0.66
C VAL A 125 4.45 8.01 0.84
N PRO A 126 5.29 8.62 1.70
CA PRO A 126 5.00 8.66 3.12
C PRO A 126 3.71 9.46 3.34
N CYS A 127 3.12 9.30 4.51
CA CYS A 127 1.88 9.98 4.88
C CYS A 127 2.02 11.49 5.25
N PRO A 128 2.91 12.32 4.64
CA PRO A 128 2.58 13.72 4.41
C PRO A 128 2.19 14.02 2.96
N GLN A 129 1.32 15.03 2.79
CA GLN A 129 0.97 15.58 1.48
C GLN A 129 2.23 16.04 0.74
N LEU A 130 2.33 15.75 -0.56
CA LEU A 130 3.39 16.28 -1.40
C LEU A 130 3.23 17.80 -1.51
N THR A 131 4.33 18.55 -1.54
CA THR A 131 4.29 19.98 -1.85
C THR A 131 3.84 20.21 -3.30
N ALA A 132 3.36 21.41 -3.62
CA ALA A 132 2.95 21.74 -5.00
C ALA A 132 4.09 21.53 -6.02
N LEU A 133 5.33 21.82 -5.63
CA LEU A 133 6.51 21.58 -6.45
C LEU A 133 6.73 20.07 -6.69
N GLN A 134 6.66 19.25 -5.63
CA GLN A 134 6.78 17.79 -5.76
C GLN A 134 5.67 17.18 -6.62
N CYS A 135 4.43 17.66 -6.51
CA CYS A 135 3.34 17.24 -7.39
C CYS A 135 3.65 17.59 -8.85
N ARG A 136 4.16 18.80 -9.11
CA ARG A 136 4.54 19.22 -10.46
C ARG A 136 5.68 18.38 -11.04
N ASP A 137 6.71 18.12 -10.24
CA ASP A 137 7.85 17.31 -10.67
C ASP A 137 7.43 15.87 -10.96
N LEU A 138 6.61 15.27 -10.08
CA LEU A 138 6.07 13.94 -10.28
C LEU A 138 5.20 13.89 -11.55
N TRP A 139 4.33 14.88 -11.74
CA TRP A 139 3.52 15.00 -12.95
C TRP A 139 4.36 15.01 -14.23
N LEU A 140 5.39 15.85 -14.29
CA LEU A 140 6.28 15.94 -15.45
C LEU A 140 7.00 14.63 -15.71
N ARG A 141 7.56 13.98 -14.67
CA ARG A 141 8.19 12.66 -14.80
C ARG A 141 7.23 11.60 -15.32
N MET A 142 5.99 11.59 -14.83
CA MET A 142 4.97 10.65 -15.31
C MET A 142 4.59 10.91 -16.77
N GLN A 143 4.51 12.17 -17.19
CA GLN A 143 4.29 12.53 -18.60
C GLN A 143 5.46 12.09 -19.48
N GLU A 144 6.70 12.39 -19.07
CA GLU A 144 7.90 11.96 -19.79
C GLU A 144 7.96 10.43 -19.92
N LEU A 145 7.63 9.69 -18.86
CA LEU A 145 7.53 8.23 -18.91
C LEU A 145 6.44 7.78 -19.89
N ARG A 146 5.20 8.28 -19.76
CA ARG A 146 4.12 7.95 -20.70
C ARG A 146 4.55 8.20 -22.13
N ASP A 147 5.12 9.37 -22.42
CA ASP A 147 5.48 9.77 -23.78
C ASP A 147 6.69 8.97 -24.31
N THR A 148 7.65 8.61 -23.45
CA THR A 148 8.79 7.75 -23.78
C THR A 148 8.31 6.36 -24.21
N PHE A 149 7.35 5.80 -23.49
CA PHE A 149 6.87 4.44 -23.74
C PHE A 149 5.66 4.36 -24.68
N ALA A 150 4.92 5.45 -24.90
CA ALA A 150 3.82 5.53 -25.88
C ALA A 150 4.29 5.28 -27.32
N GLY A 151 5.58 5.46 -27.60
CA GLY A 151 6.20 5.12 -28.89
C GLY A 151 6.72 3.68 -29.01
N ILE A 152 6.77 2.92 -27.91
CA ILE A 152 7.22 1.53 -27.94
C ILE A 152 6.06 0.64 -28.36
N ARG A 153 6.04 0.27 -29.64
CA ARG A 153 5.20 -0.83 -30.16
C ARG A 153 5.83 -2.14 -29.68
N ILE A 154 5.19 -2.81 -28.72
CA ILE A 154 5.49 -4.21 -28.35
C ILE A 154 4.60 -5.11 -29.21
#